data_AF-A0AA36ICT6-F1
#
_entry.id   AF-A0AA36ICT6-F1
#
_cell.length_a   1.000
_cell.length_b   1.000
_cell.length_c   1.000
_cell.angle_alpha   90.00
_cell.angle_beta   90.00
_cell.angle_gamma   90.00
#
_symmetry.space_group_name_H-M   'P 1'
#
loop_
_entity.id
_entity.type
_entity.pdbx_description
1 polymer ?
#
loop_
_entity_poly.entity_id
_entity_poly.type
_entity_poly.pdbx_seq_one_letter_code
_entity_poly.pdbx_strand_id
1 'polypeptide(L)'
;MGDEPGPPLKKRRGGVQQRLQASALENAPSTSKLATHLLEEFALGKKPPQECQRLASLAVKDMTAAGVLLENIPVDLRKLSELGSGGRHLNNCYRDIMRMTCKIPSIPMPFSVNIPTKQGDETAGILLPHVMFASMYHHYRAAFGQYIMPGGEDALQEFWTTGKRMPQLANHPILRRANFEARCVPIALHGDEVPTVGRGKVWCKLSLLLSWFSVMAVGVPTLQAMNLIWAHAPQCAVEGPDGTVAVFMRIMKWSFSALFAGTWPRRDWRGVAYEPGSADANRAGEPLADGYFACLIGLCGDLDYCAKFLGHPRWSSHSEPCGLCRATFRGPLTWLNFSENAPWEGTQWTPETWARRPIRSTCPLFEMPGFTSIAVLPDYMHNKYLGYAQYLFGSVFWLLCFVHMAAAPLQNLRTLANFIMSFQNRHRPQHGERYPARTLRKLTMFVKKRDFPKLRGKAGQIRGLGDAMIAMWKRYGDLHTRDGIRIKLLLELSLQCDEILDSHSPADGYWALPPPNAAELVRKQRLLGQLYVQLSESYAAQEVRVFNMSAKLHYCLHSALWADKLHPHLAWCWRGEDLMGRISTLISSCVSGRTDVSATLKAAEKYGLACHYMWSAADGPRRLEGR
;
A
#
# COMPACT_ATOMS: atom_id res chain seq x y z
N MET A 1 -24.50 64.21 -35.24
CA MET A 1 -23.47 64.20 -36.30
C MET A 1 -22.57 63.02 -36.01
N GLY A 2 -22.43 62.11 -36.98
CA GLY A 2 -21.87 60.78 -36.78
C GLY A 2 -20.35 60.78 -36.65
N ASP A 3 -19.86 59.96 -35.73
CA ASP A 3 -18.49 59.48 -35.73
C ASP A 3 -18.48 58.05 -36.26
N GLU A 4 -17.82 57.85 -37.40
CA GLU A 4 -17.52 56.54 -37.96
C GLU A 4 -16.57 55.76 -37.03
N PRO A 5 -16.70 54.44 -36.91
CA PRO A 5 -15.69 53.62 -36.25
C PRO A 5 -14.45 53.53 -37.14
N GLY A 6 -13.32 54.06 -36.66
CA GLY A 6 -12.02 53.90 -37.30
C GLY A 6 -11.63 52.41 -37.50
N PRO A 7 -10.79 52.10 -38.49
CA PRO A 7 -10.50 50.72 -38.88
C PRO A 7 -9.83 49.94 -37.73
N PRO A 8 -10.06 48.62 -37.63
CA PRO A 8 -9.52 47.82 -36.55
C PRO A 8 -7.98 47.84 -36.59
N LEU A 9 -7.37 48.14 -35.44
CA LEU A 9 -5.92 48.07 -35.24
C LEU A 9 -5.41 46.67 -35.68
N LYS A 10 -4.61 46.64 -36.75
CA LYS A 10 -3.92 45.43 -37.20
C LYS A 10 -3.12 44.84 -36.03
N LYS A 11 -3.54 43.66 -35.53
CA LYS A 11 -2.74 42.85 -34.60
C LYS A 11 -1.32 42.75 -35.16
N ARG A 12 -0.33 43.26 -34.42
CA ARG A 12 1.08 43.12 -34.76
C ARG A 12 1.38 41.63 -34.97
N ARG A 13 1.72 41.26 -36.20
CA ARG A 13 2.22 39.93 -36.54
C ARG A 13 3.46 39.68 -35.68
N GLY A 14 3.40 38.72 -34.76
CA GLY A 14 4.54 38.34 -33.91
C GLY A 14 5.81 38.13 -34.75
N GLY A 15 6.97 38.47 -34.20
CA GLY A 15 8.24 38.44 -34.92
C GLY A 15 8.56 37.06 -35.52
N VAL A 16 9.47 37.01 -36.50
CA VAL A 16 9.84 35.76 -37.20
C VAL A 16 10.19 34.64 -36.21
N GLN A 17 10.90 34.95 -35.12
CA GLN A 17 11.18 33.99 -34.04
C GLN A 17 9.94 33.51 -33.28
N GLN A 18 8.96 34.37 -32.99
CA GLN A 18 7.70 33.95 -32.36
C GLN A 18 6.85 33.10 -33.30
N ARG A 19 6.88 33.37 -34.61
CA ARG A 19 6.21 32.52 -35.62
C ARG A 19 6.94 31.20 -35.84
N LEU A 20 8.27 31.19 -35.79
CA LEU A 20 9.07 29.96 -35.84
C LEU A 20 8.87 29.11 -34.58
N GLN A 21 8.75 29.73 -33.40
CA GLN A 21 8.41 29.03 -32.16
C GLN A 21 6.97 28.51 -32.16
N ALA A 22 5.99 29.30 -32.63
CA ALA A 22 4.60 28.86 -32.78
C ALA A 22 4.46 27.75 -33.82
N SER A 23 5.17 27.85 -34.94
CA SER A 23 5.23 26.81 -35.98
C SER A 23 5.97 25.55 -35.50
N ALA A 24 7.02 25.68 -34.67
CA ALA A 24 7.68 24.54 -34.04
C ALA A 24 6.79 23.87 -32.97
N LEU A 25 5.91 24.63 -32.30
CA LEU A 25 4.87 24.12 -31.41
C LEU A 25 3.73 23.42 -32.19
N GLU A 26 3.34 23.93 -33.37
CA GLU A 26 2.36 23.30 -34.27
C GLU A 26 2.93 22.04 -34.96
N ASN A 27 4.24 22.00 -35.21
CA ASN A 27 4.94 20.90 -35.90
C ASN A 27 5.57 19.86 -34.96
N ALA A 28 5.37 19.95 -33.64
CA ALA A 28 5.74 18.85 -32.75
C ALA A 28 4.85 17.63 -33.11
N PRO A 29 5.42 16.45 -33.41
CA PRO A 29 4.61 15.28 -33.74
C PRO A 29 3.68 15.01 -32.57
N SER A 30 2.37 15.24 -32.78
CA SER A 30 1.38 15.05 -31.73
C SER A 30 1.43 13.60 -31.27
N THR A 31 1.69 13.38 -29.97
CA THR A 31 1.59 12.07 -29.36
C THR A 31 0.13 11.67 -29.30
N SER A 32 -0.21 10.48 -29.81
CA SER A 32 -1.57 9.99 -29.76
C SER A 32 -1.98 9.66 -28.32
N LYS A 33 -3.07 10.28 -27.85
CA LYS A 33 -3.70 9.93 -26.57
C LYS A 33 -4.09 8.46 -26.52
N LEU A 34 -4.56 7.90 -27.64
CA LEU A 34 -4.88 6.48 -27.75
C LEU A 34 -3.62 5.63 -27.65
N ALA A 35 -2.53 5.99 -28.33
CA ALA A 35 -1.27 5.24 -28.25
C ALA A 35 -0.71 5.22 -26.82
N THR A 36 -0.74 6.38 -26.15
CA THR A 36 -0.33 6.51 -24.74
C THR A 36 -1.17 5.62 -23.84
N HIS A 37 -2.51 5.68 -23.96
CA HIS A 37 -3.41 4.84 -23.18
C HIS A 37 -3.21 3.34 -23.43
N LEU A 38 -2.99 2.92 -24.68
CA LEU A 38 -2.72 1.51 -25.01
C LEU A 38 -1.40 1.03 -24.38
N LEU A 39 -0.37 1.87 -24.39
CA LEU A 39 0.92 1.56 -23.78
C LEU A 39 0.84 1.50 -22.24
N GLU A 40 0.06 2.38 -21.62
CA GLU A 40 -0.24 2.32 -20.17
C GLU A 40 -0.98 1.03 -19.79
N GLU A 41 -2.05 0.69 -20.51
CA GLU A 41 -2.83 -0.52 -20.26
C GLU A 41 -2.00 -1.80 -20.50
N PHE A 42 -1.11 -1.77 -21.50
CA PHE A 42 -0.11 -2.81 -21.70
C PHE A 42 0.84 -2.90 -20.51
N ALA A 43 1.42 -1.78 -20.09
CA ALA A 43 2.41 -1.71 -19.00
C ALA A 43 1.83 -2.18 -17.67
N LEU A 44 0.54 -1.91 -17.40
CA LEU A 44 -0.19 -2.40 -16.22
C LEU A 44 -0.70 -3.85 -16.37
N GLY A 45 -0.46 -4.51 -17.51
CA GLY A 45 -0.85 -5.89 -17.75
C GLY A 45 -2.34 -6.11 -17.99
N LYS A 46 -3.09 -5.04 -18.26
CA LYS A 46 -4.53 -5.10 -18.54
C LYS A 46 -4.82 -5.45 -20.00
N LYS A 47 -3.94 -5.06 -20.92
CA LYS A 47 -4.04 -5.40 -22.35
C LYS A 47 -2.82 -6.17 -22.85
N PRO A 48 -3.02 -7.26 -23.62
CA PRO A 48 -1.93 -7.93 -24.30
C PRO A 48 -1.40 -7.07 -25.47
N PRO A 49 -0.13 -7.23 -25.86
CA PRO A 49 0.47 -6.43 -26.93
C PRO A 49 -0.23 -6.63 -28.28
N GLN A 50 -0.81 -7.81 -28.52
CA GLN A 50 -1.58 -8.10 -29.73
C GLN A 50 -2.87 -7.27 -29.81
N GLU A 51 -3.54 -7.05 -28.67
CA GLU A 51 -4.75 -6.22 -28.64
C GLU A 51 -4.40 -4.75 -28.87
N CYS A 52 -3.28 -4.28 -28.29
CA CYS A 52 -2.77 -2.92 -28.53
C CYS A 52 -2.47 -2.70 -30.02
N GLN A 53 -1.79 -3.65 -30.67
CA GLN A 53 -1.54 -3.63 -32.11
C GLN A 53 -2.83 -3.57 -32.91
N ARG A 54 -3.79 -4.45 -32.60
CA ARG A 54 -5.07 -4.52 -33.32
C ARG A 54 -5.85 -3.21 -33.22
N LEU A 55 -5.98 -2.65 -32.02
CA LEU A 55 -6.70 -1.40 -31.79
C LEU A 55 -6.02 -0.22 -32.49
N ALA A 56 -4.69 -0.14 -32.43
CA ALA A 56 -3.93 0.86 -33.17
C ALA A 56 -4.10 0.72 -34.69
N SER A 57 -4.07 -0.52 -35.21
CA SER A 57 -4.28 -0.79 -36.64
C SER A 57 -5.68 -0.39 -37.11
N LEU A 58 -6.72 -0.66 -36.33
CA LEU A 58 -8.08 -0.20 -36.65
C LEU A 58 -8.17 1.32 -36.66
N ALA A 59 -7.61 1.99 -35.64
CA ALA A 59 -7.60 3.45 -35.59
C ALA A 59 -6.88 4.09 -36.79
N VAL A 60 -5.73 3.53 -37.21
CA VAL A 60 -5.00 4.00 -38.40
C VAL A 60 -5.84 3.80 -39.67
N LYS A 61 -6.54 2.66 -39.80
CA LYS A 61 -7.42 2.38 -40.95
C LYS A 61 -8.60 3.33 -41.01
N ASP A 62 -9.25 3.62 -39.88
CA ASP A 62 -10.38 4.54 -39.81
C ASP A 62 -9.94 5.97 -40.16
N MET A 63 -8.79 6.43 -39.64
CA MET A 63 -8.22 7.74 -40.00
C MET A 63 -7.90 7.84 -41.49
N THR A 64 -7.32 6.77 -42.05
CA THR A 64 -7.01 6.70 -43.49
C THR A 64 -8.30 6.73 -44.33
N ALA A 65 -9.32 5.97 -43.92
CA ALA A 65 -10.64 5.97 -44.58
C ALA A 65 -11.35 7.33 -44.49
N ALA A 66 -11.10 8.09 -43.42
CA ALA A 66 -11.57 9.47 -43.25
C ALA A 66 -10.76 10.51 -44.06
N GLY A 67 -9.80 10.07 -44.88
CA GLY A 67 -9.00 10.95 -45.75
C GLY A 67 -7.76 11.56 -45.09
N VAL A 68 -7.39 11.11 -43.88
CA VAL A 68 -6.15 11.56 -43.23
C VAL A 68 -4.96 10.88 -43.91
N LEU A 69 -4.04 11.67 -44.47
CA LEU A 69 -2.79 11.14 -45.05
C LEU A 69 -1.95 10.45 -43.98
N LEU A 70 -1.29 9.34 -44.36
CA LEU A 70 -0.52 8.52 -43.43
C LEU A 70 0.49 9.36 -42.62
N GLU A 71 1.20 10.28 -43.28
CA GLU A 71 2.19 11.19 -42.67
C GLU A 71 1.64 12.06 -41.54
N ASN A 72 0.34 12.39 -41.59
CA ASN A 72 -0.37 13.20 -40.61
C ASN A 72 -0.93 12.39 -39.42
N ILE A 73 -0.88 11.05 -39.49
CA ILE A 73 -1.25 10.19 -38.37
C ILE A 73 -0.11 10.19 -37.34
N PRO A 74 -0.39 10.32 -36.03
CA PRO A 74 0.62 10.26 -34.97
C PRO A 74 1.61 9.10 -35.10
N VAL A 75 2.90 9.41 -35.02
CA VAL A 75 4.00 8.45 -35.25
C VAL A 75 3.94 7.26 -34.30
N ASP A 76 3.60 7.50 -33.03
CA ASP A 76 3.46 6.48 -32.00
C ASP A 76 2.31 5.51 -32.32
N LEU A 77 1.17 6.02 -32.76
CA LEU A 77 0.02 5.22 -33.19
C LEU A 77 0.34 4.38 -34.43
N ARG A 78 1.05 4.95 -35.41
CA ARG A 78 1.53 4.20 -36.58
C ARG A 78 2.46 3.06 -36.17
N LYS A 79 3.46 3.35 -35.32
CA LYS A 79 4.40 2.33 -34.82
C LYS A 79 3.68 1.20 -34.08
N LEU A 80 2.67 1.52 -33.26
CA LEU A 80 1.84 0.50 -32.60
C LEU A 80 1.05 -0.35 -33.59
N SER A 81 0.56 0.23 -34.69
CA SER A 81 -0.16 -0.53 -35.71
C SER A 81 0.73 -1.53 -36.46
N GLU A 82 2.03 -1.26 -36.55
CA GLU A 82 3.01 -2.04 -37.30
C GLU A 82 3.63 -3.20 -36.50
N LEU A 83 3.37 -3.29 -35.19
CA LEU A 83 3.89 -4.34 -34.32
C LEU A 83 3.65 -5.73 -34.91
N GLY A 84 4.64 -6.63 -34.80
CA GLY A 84 4.54 -7.98 -35.34
C GLY A 84 4.33 -8.01 -36.86
N SER A 85 4.94 -7.08 -37.59
CA SER A 85 4.78 -6.93 -39.04
C SER A 85 3.34 -6.69 -39.48
N GLY A 86 2.66 -5.77 -38.76
CA GLY A 86 1.25 -5.45 -38.97
C GLY A 86 0.29 -6.53 -38.43
N GLY A 87 0.68 -7.21 -37.35
CA GLY A 87 -0.11 -8.29 -36.74
C GLY A 87 0.07 -9.68 -37.36
N ARG A 88 0.89 -9.83 -38.41
CA ARG A 88 1.18 -11.14 -39.05
C ARG A 88 1.95 -12.10 -38.13
N HIS A 89 2.81 -11.57 -37.27
CA HIS A 89 3.63 -12.32 -36.32
C HIS A 89 3.30 -11.91 -34.89
N LEU A 90 2.19 -12.42 -34.36
CA LEU A 90 1.67 -12.06 -33.04
C LEU A 90 2.67 -12.23 -31.88
N ASN A 91 3.59 -13.21 -31.98
CA ASN A 91 4.61 -13.46 -30.97
C ASN A 91 5.68 -12.36 -30.89
N ASN A 92 5.81 -11.54 -31.95
CA ASN A 92 6.78 -10.45 -32.01
C ASN A 92 6.27 -9.14 -31.39
N CYS A 93 4.95 -8.96 -31.23
CA CYS A 93 4.38 -7.69 -30.76
C CYS A 93 4.95 -7.25 -29.40
N TYR A 94 5.19 -8.18 -28.46
CA TYR A 94 5.82 -7.84 -27.17
C TYR A 94 7.22 -7.25 -27.34
N ARG A 95 8.07 -7.97 -28.09
CA ARG A 95 9.45 -7.55 -28.37
C ARG A 95 9.47 -6.18 -29.02
N ASP A 96 8.57 -5.94 -29.96
CA ASP A 96 8.51 -4.70 -30.72
C ASP A 96 8.08 -3.52 -29.81
N ILE A 97 7.10 -3.70 -28.91
CA ILE A 97 6.76 -2.68 -27.89
C ILE A 97 7.94 -2.40 -26.96
N MET A 98 8.63 -3.44 -26.48
CA MET A 98 9.79 -3.25 -25.60
C MET A 98 10.94 -2.54 -26.32
N ARG A 99 11.16 -2.78 -27.62
CA ARG A 99 12.13 -2.04 -28.44
C ARG A 99 11.74 -0.57 -28.66
N MET A 100 10.46 -0.28 -28.74
CA MET A 100 9.99 1.11 -28.82
C MET A 100 10.25 1.86 -27.52
N THR A 101 10.16 1.19 -26.37
CA THR A 101 10.21 1.80 -25.04
C THR A 101 11.60 1.76 -24.39
N CYS A 102 12.48 0.83 -24.78
CA CYS A 102 13.85 0.74 -24.26
C CYS A 102 14.73 1.96 -24.58
N LYS A 103 14.28 2.83 -25.49
CA LYS A 103 14.96 4.07 -25.84
C LYS A 103 14.65 5.24 -24.90
N ILE A 104 13.76 5.06 -23.92
CA ILE A 104 13.35 6.12 -23.00
C ILE A 104 14.34 6.15 -21.83
N PRO A 105 15.27 7.13 -21.76
CA PRO A 105 16.37 7.11 -20.78
C PRO A 105 15.88 7.30 -19.34
N SER A 106 14.70 7.90 -19.16
CA SER A 106 14.14 8.22 -17.85
C SER A 106 13.35 7.06 -17.22
N ILE A 107 13.26 5.89 -17.85
CA ILE A 107 12.58 4.73 -17.24
C ILE A 107 13.46 4.19 -16.10
N PRO A 108 12.93 4.03 -14.88
CA PRO A 108 13.63 3.30 -13.83
C PRO A 108 13.74 1.82 -14.23
N MET A 109 14.94 1.41 -14.62
CA MET A 109 15.19 0.02 -14.99
C MET A 109 15.36 -0.85 -13.73
N PRO A 110 14.81 -2.07 -13.70
CA PRO A 110 15.07 -3.01 -12.62
C PRO A 110 16.56 -3.32 -12.50
N PHE A 111 17.07 -3.30 -11.27
CA PHE A 111 18.39 -3.81 -10.92
C PHE A 111 18.38 -5.33 -11.03
N SER A 112 19.12 -5.85 -12.01
CA SER A 112 19.30 -7.29 -12.21
C SER A 112 20.30 -7.86 -11.21
N VAL A 113 19.87 -8.83 -10.42
CA VAL A 113 20.71 -9.49 -9.43
C VAL A 113 20.35 -10.96 -9.31
N ASN A 114 21.35 -11.82 -9.16
CA ASN A 114 21.13 -13.23 -8.88
C ASN A 114 20.77 -13.40 -7.41
N ILE A 115 19.64 -14.06 -7.16
CA ILE A 115 19.15 -14.38 -5.82
C ILE A 115 19.03 -15.90 -5.73
N PRO A 116 19.46 -16.52 -4.62
CA PRO A 116 19.33 -17.95 -4.44
C PRO A 116 17.86 -18.35 -4.43
N THR A 117 17.51 -19.39 -5.19
CA THR A 117 16.19 -20.03 -5.16
C THR A 117 16.36 -21.54 -5.00
N LYS A 118 15.26 -22.25 -4.75
CA LYS A 118 15.29 -23.72 -4.68
C LYS A 118 15.77 -24.40 -5.97
N GLN A 119 15.80 -23.67 -7.09
CA GLN A 119 16.25 -24.16 -8.39
C GLN A 119 17.68 -23.73 -8.73
N GLY A 120 18.39 -23.12 -7.78
CA GLY A 120 19.68 -22.47 -7.98
C GLY A 120 19.54 -20.94 -8.01
N ASP A 121 20.62 -20.26 -8.36
CA ASP A 121 20.60 -18.80 -8.46
C ASP A 121 19.80 -18.37 -9.69
N GLU A 122 18.74 -17.58 -9.49
CA GLU A 122 17.93 -17.01 -10.57
C GLU A 122 18.04 -15.49 -10.58
N THR A 123 18.03 -14.89 -11.78
CA THR A 123 18.07 -13.44 -11.94
C THR A 123 16.71 -12.81 -11.57
N ALA A 124 16.72 -12.00 -10.52
CA ALA A 124 15.60 -11.17 -10.10
C ALA A 124 15.77 -9.72 -10.58
N GLY A 125 14.65 -9.04 -10.83
CA GLY A 125 14.61 -7.60 -11.08
C GLY A 125 14.09 -6.85 -9.87
N ILE A 126 14.90 -5.94 -9.32
CA ILE A 126 14.54 -5.12 -8.16
C ILE A 126 14.49 -3.65 -8.58
N LEU A 127 13.35 -3.00 -8.39
CA LEU A 127 13.24 -1.55 -8.54
C LEU A 127 13.77 -0.88 -7.26
N LEU A 128 15.03 -0.46 -7.29
CA LEU A 128 15.72 0.05 -6.11
C LEU A 128 15.13 1.40 -5.64
N PRO A 129 14.73 1.52 -4.35
CA PRO A 129 14.19 2.77 -3.82
C PRO A 129 15.02 4.03 -4.10
N HIS A 130 16.35 4.01 -3.92
CA HIS A 130 17.20 5.19 -4.17
C HIS A 130 17.26 5.59 -5.65
N VAL A 131 17.24 4.60 -6.56
CA VAL A 131 17.22 4.85 -8.01
C VAL A 131 15.88 5.44 -8.44
N MET A 132 14.77 4.89 -7.93
CA MET A 132 13.43 5.43 -8.22
C MET A 132 13.28 6.85 -7.69
N PHE A 133 13.71 7.11 -6.45
CA PHE A 133 13.66 8.43 -5.83
C PHE A 133 14.45 9.48 -6.65
N ALA A 134 15.70 9.16 -7.02
CA ALA A 134 16.53 10.04 -7.83
C ALA A 134 15.95 10.24 -9.24
N SER A 135 15.44 9.18 -9.86
CA SER A 135 14.81 9.26 -11.19
C SER A 135 13.57 10.15 -11.17
N MET A 136 12.68 9.96 -10.19
CA MET A 136 11.53 10.84 -10.00
C MET A 136 11.96 12.29 -9.80
N TYR A 137 12.97 12.55 -8.97
CA TYR A 137 13.45 13.91 -8.72
C TYR A 137 14.00 14.59 -9.98
N HIS A 138 14.96 13.95 -10.66
CA HIS A 138 15.70 14.57 -11.77
C HIS A 138 14.95 14.54 -13.10
N HIS A 139 14.11 13.53 -13.32
CA HIS A 139 13.39 13.39 -14.58
C HIS A 139 11.93 13.76 -14.45
N TYR A 140 11.28 13.56 -13.29
CA TYR A 140 9.84 13.74 -13.11
C TYR A 140 9.48 14.71 -11.98
N ARG A 141 10.01 15.93 -12.05
CA ARG A 141 10.00 16.87 -10.92
C ARG A 141 8.59 17.20 -10.41
N ALA A 142 7.59 17.33 -11.29
CA ALA A 142 6.21 17.56 -10.86
C ALA A 142 5.63 16.32 -10.18
N ALA A 143 5.89 15.13 -10.72
CA ALA A 143 5.50 13.87 -10.08
C ALA A 143 6.17 13.70 -8.70
N PHE A 144 7.44 14.06 -8.54
CA PHE A 144 8.11 14.06 -7.24
C PHE A 144 7.41 14.98 -6.23
N GLY A 145 7.10 16.21 -6.64
CA GLY A 145 6.37 17.17 -5.80
C GLY A 145 4.94 16.74 -5.47
N GLN A 146 4.25 16.05 -6.38
CA GLN A 146 2.86 15.61 -6.14
C GLN A 146 2.76 14.29 -5.37
N TYR A 147 3.69 13.35 -5.61
CA TYR A 147 3.54 11.97 -5.14
C TYR A 147 4.50 11.61 -3.99
N ILE A 148 5.68 12.23 -3.91
CA ILE A 148 6.67 11.97 -2.87
C ILE A 148 6.61 13.05 -1.78
N MET A 149 6.47 14.32 -2.16
CA MET A 149 6.48 15.45 -1.23
C MET A 149 5.29 16.40 -1.46
N PRO A 150 4.04 15.91 -1.42
CA PRO A 150 2.87 16.78 -1.54
C PRO A 150 2.88 17.84 -0.44
N GLY A 151 2.55 19.08 -0.81
CA GLY A 151 2.65 20.22 0.10
C GLY A 151 4.06 20.78 0.30
N GLY A 152 5.08 20.19 -0.34
CA GLY A 152 6.44 20.74 -0.37
C GLY A 152 7.16 20.69 0.98
N GLU A 153 8.10 21.63 1.17
CA GLU A 153 8.91 21.71 2.40
C GLU A 153 8.09 22.11 3.63
N ASP A 154 7.02 22.89 3.47
CA ASP A 154 6.17 23.32 4.58
C ASP A 154 5.46 22.13 5.23
N ALA A 155 4.82 21.28 4.42
CA ALA A 155 4.20 20.05 4.89
C ALA A 155 5.23 19.08 5.51
N LEU A 156 6.47 19.09 4.98
CA LEU A 156 7.55 18.26 5.50
C LEU A 156 7.96 18.69 6.91
N GLN A 157 8.15 20.00 7.11
CA GLN A 157 8.45 20.57 8.41
C GLN A 157 7.31 20.33 9.39
N GLU A 158 6.06 20.53 8.95
CA GLU A 158 4.87 20.26 9.74
C GLU A 158 4.82 18.80 10.21
N PHE A 159 5.05 17.83 9.31
CA PHE A 159 5.12 16.43 9.67
C PHE A 159 6.18 16.19 10.77
N TRP A 160 7.38 16.74 10.62
CA TRP A 160 8.47 16.51 11.57
C TRP A 160 8.27 17.17 12.94
N THR A 161 7.34 18.13 13.08
CA THR A 161 6.97 18.67 14.40
C THR A 161 6.45 17.59 15.36
N THR A 162 5.68 16.64 14.82
CA THR A 162 5.07 15.54 15.59
C THR A 162 5.80 14.21 15.35
N GLY A 163 6.14 13.90 14.10
CA GLY A 163 6.75 12.64 13.68
C GLY A 163 8.08 12.34 14.38
N LYS A 164 8.88 13.35 14.74
CA LYS A 164 10.14 13.14 15.49
C LYS A 164 9.94 12.51 16.88
N ARG A 165 8.72 12.51 17.42
CA ARG A 165 8.36 11.94 18.73
C ARG A 165 7.95 10.46 18.65
N MET A 166 7.92 9.88 17.45
CA MET A 166 7.57 8.47 17.28
C MET A 166 8.54 7.54 18.05
N PRO A 167 8.06 6.47 18.70
CA PRO A 167 8.90 5.64 19.59
C PRO A 167 10.11 5.01 18.90
N GLN A 168 9.97 4.59 17.64
CA GLN A 168 11.05 4.01 16.84
C GLN A 168 12.15 5.02 16.48
N LEU A 169 11.88 6.32 16.60
CA LEU A 169 12.87 7.37 16.33
C LEU A 169 13.63 7.81 17.59
N ALA A 170 13.33 7.25 18.76
CA ALA A 170 14.11 7.51 19.97
C ALA A 170 15.59 7.20 19.71
N ASN A 171 16.46 8.20 19.91
CA ASN A 171 17.90 8.14 19.63
C ASN A 171 18.29 7.81 18.17
N HIS A 172 17.35 7.91 17.22
CA HIS A 172 17.63 7.64 15.82
C HIS A 172 18.60 8.70 15.22
N PRO A 173 19.58 8.29 14.39
CA PRO A 173 20.57 9.21 13.81
C PRO A 173 19.97 10.41 13.05
N ILE A 174 18.76 10.26 12.52
CA ILE A 174 18.05 11.33 11.81
C ILE A 174 17.89 12.59 12.66
N LEU A 175 17.66 12.45 13.97
CA LEU A 175 17.40 13.56 14.87
C LEU A 175 18.64 14.44 15.12
N ARG A 176 19.83 13.95 14.73
CA ARG A 176 21.11 14.68 14.84
C ARG A 176 21.57 15.25 13.50
N ARG A 177 20.85 14.99 12.42
CA ARG A 177 21.23 15.43 11.08
C ARG A 177 20.74 16.86 10.84
N ALA A 178 21.64 17.73 10.38
CA ALA A 178 21.28 19.10 10.04
C ALA A 178 20.16 19.15 8.99
N ASN A 179 19.22 20.09 9.16
CA ASN A 179 18.13 20.38 8.23
C ASN A 179 17.21 19.19 7.89
N PHE A 180 17.15 18.15 8.72
CA PHE A 180 16.31 16.99 8.42
C PHE A 180 14.82 17.35 8.30
N GLU A 181 14.34 18.30 9.10
CA GLU A 181 12.93 18.73 9.09
C GLU A 181 12.51 19.35 7.74
N ALA A 182 13.44 19.93 6.97
CA ALA A 182 13.17 20.53 5.66
C ALA A 182 13.62 19.69 4.45
N ARG A 183 14.37 18.60 4.67
CA ARG A 183 15.01 17.82 3.58
C ARG A 183 14.76 16.32 3.63
N CYS A 184 14.35 15.77 4.77
CA CYS A 184 14.17 14.33 4.96
C CYS A 184 12.74 13.88 4.66
N VAL A 185 12.49 13.24 3.52
CA VAL A 185 11.21 12.63 3.23
C VAL A 185 10.98 11.38 4.12
N PRO A 186 9.93 11.34 4.96
CA PRO A 186 9.60 10.14 5.72
C PRO A 186 8.99 9.08 4.80
N ILE A 187 9.60 7.90 4.73
CA ILE A 187 9.12 6.78 3.91
C ILE A 187 8.81 5.55 4.75
N ALA A 188 7.91 4.71 4.24
CA ALA A 188 7.59 3.42 4.82
C ALA A 188 7.72 2.31 3.78
N LEU A 189 8.09 1.11 4.24
CA LEU A 189 8.10 -0.12 3.45
C LEU A 189 6.81 -0.89 3.74
N HIS A 190 6.08 -1.22 2.71
CA HIS A 190 4.92 -2.12 2.75
C HIS A 190 5.29 -3.49 2.19
N GLY A 191 4.85 -4.55 2.85
CA GLY A 191 4.88 -5.90 2.27
C GLY A 191 3.73 -6.79 2.72
N ASP A 192 3.32 -7.68 1.83
CA ASP A 192 2.26 -8.68 2.03
C ASP A 192 2.25 -9.71 0.87
N GLU A 193 1.55 -10.83 1.02
CA GLU A 193 1.42 -11.90 0.03
C GLU A 193 0.11 -11.78 -0.78
N VAL A 194 0.20 -11.73 -2.11
CA VAL A 194 -0.97 -11.67 -3.00
C VAL A 194 -1.17 -12.95 -3.82
N PRO A 195 -2.41 -13.43 -3.99
CA PRO A 195 -2.75 -14.42 -5.03
C PRO A 195 -2.46 -13.92 -6.43
N THR A 196 -1.58 -14.58 -7.21
CA THR A 196 -1.23 -14.19 -8.58
C THR A 196 -1.80 -15.12 -9.65
N VAL A 197 -1.85 -16.43 -9.39
CA VAL A 197 -2.36 -17.43 -10.35
C VAL A 197 -3.31 -18.37 -9.63
N GLY A 198 -4.40 -18.79 -10.28
CA GLY A 198 -5.36 -19.71 -9.66
C GLY A 198 -6.17 -19.09 -8.53
N ARG A 199 -6.51 -17.79 -8.61
CA ARG A 199 -7.24 -17.08 -7.55
C ARG A 199 -8.52 -17.82 -7.15
N GLY A 200 -8.65 -18.15 -5.87
CA GLY A 200 -9.79 -18.90 -5.33
C GLY A 200 -9.78 -20.40 -5.63
N LYS A 201 -8.67 -20.94 -6.15
CA LYS A 201 -8.45 -22.37 -6.36
C LYS A 201 -7.44 -22.91 -5.34
N VAL A 202 -7.46 -24.24 -5.13
CA VAL A 202 -6.56 -24.91 -4.18
C VAL A 202 -5.09 -24.80 -4.62
N TRP A 203 -4.84 -24.73 -5.94
CA TRP A 203 -3.52 -24.57 -6.54
C TRP A 203 -3.10 -23.09 -6.69
N CYS A 204 -3.69 -22.19 -5.92
CA CYS A 204 -3.37 -20.77 -5.98
C CYS A 204 -1.88 -20.52 -5.69
N LYS A 205 -1.20 -19.82 -6.60
CA LYS A 205 0.16 -19.33 -6.34
C LYS A 205 0.11 -17.96 -5.69
N LEU A 206 0.92 -17.77 -4.66
CA LEU A 206 1.11 -16.49 -4.00
C LEU A 206 2.37 -15.81 -4.53
N SER A 207 2.41 -14.49 -4.42
CA SER A 207 3.61 -13.69 -4.60
C SER A 207 3.77 -12.75 -3.42
N LEU A 208 4.93 -12.77 -2.78
CA LEU A 208 5.36 -11.73 -1.85
C LEU A 208 5.60 -10.46 -2.65
N LEU A 209 4.92 -9.39 -2.28
CA LEU A 209 5.09 -8.07 -2.85
C LEU A 209 5.70 -7.14 -1.81
N LEU A 210 6.73 -6.40 -2.21
CA LEU A 210 7.28 -5.31 -1.43
C LEU A 210 7.23 -4.01 -2.23
N SER A 211 6.89 -2.93 -1.54
CA SER A 211 6.71 -1.60 -2.11
C SER A 211 7.07 -0.55 -1.07
N TRP A 212 7.48 0.64 -1.49
CA TRP A 212 7.69 1.77 -0.59
C TRP A 212 6.81 2.94 -0.97
N PHE A 213 6.57 3.84 -0.03
CA PHE A 213 5.80 5.06 -0.25
C PHE A 213 6.27 6.18 0.68
N SER A 214 6.01 7.42 0.27
CA SER A 214 6.11 8.57 1.18
C SER A 214 4.94 8.53 2.15
N VAL A 215 5.24 8.61 3.45
CA VAL A 215 4.20 8.67 4.49
C VAL A 215 3.31 9.90 4.31
N MET A 216 3.83 10.95 3.68
CA MET A 216 3.11 12.18 3.36
C MET A 216 2.17 12.07 2.15
N ALA A 217 2.20 10.97 1.38
CA ALA A 217 1.40 10.80 0.16
C ALA A 217 -0.10 10.57 0.43
N VAL A 218 -0.71 11.44 1.24
CA VAL A 218 -2.11 11.42 1.62
C VAL A 218 -2.95 12.03 0.50
N GLY A 219 -4.10 11.41 0.20
CA GLY A 219 -4.96 11.84 -0.91
C GLY A 219 -4.40 11.53 -2.31
N VAL A 220 -3.17 11.03 -2.40
CA VAL A 220 -2.56 10.61 -3.67
C VAL A 220 -3.09 9.22 -4.07
N PRO A 221 -3.57 9.05 -5.32
CA PRO A 221 -3.99 7.75 -5.85
C PRO A 221 -2.93 6.66 -5.64
N THR A 222 -3.37 5.43 -5.30
CA THR A 222 -2.49 4.31 -4.91
C THR A 222 -1.32 4.07 -5.86
N LEU A 223 -1.57 4.00 -7.17
CA LEU A 223 -0.52 3.72 -8.15
C LEU A 223 0.57 4.78 -8.17
N GLN A 224 0.21 6.04 -7.87
CA GLN A 224 1.13 7.18 -7.84
C GLN A 224 1.87 7.25 -6.50
N ALA A 225 1.17 6.95 -5.40
CA ALA A 225 1.70 7.01 -4.04
C ALA A 225 2.66 5.86 -3.70
N MET A 226 2.39 4.66 -4.21
CA MET A 226 3.12 3.45 -3.87
C MET A 226 4.00 2.95 -5.01
N ASN A 227 5.26 2.70 -4.70
CA ASN A 227 6.31 2.31 -5.63
C ASN A 227 6.67 0.85 -5.41
N LEU A 228 6.42 -0.02 -6.40
CA LEU A 228 6.84 -1.42 -6.35
C LEU A 228 8.36 -1.51 -6.25
N ILE A 229 8.85 -2.40 -5.38
CA ILE A 229 10.28 -2.74 -5.26
C ILE A 229 10.52 -4.10 -5.89
N TRP A 230 9.77 -5.11 -5.42
CA TRP A 230 10.04 -6.50 -5.77
C TRP A 230 8.77 -7.33 -5.65
N ALA A 231 8.67 -8.30 -6.54
CA ALA A 231 7.69 -9.37 -6.48
C ALA A 231 8.45 -10.69 -6.52
N HIS A 232 8.11 -11.62 -5.63
CA HIS A 232 8.74 -12.93 -5.59
C HIS A 232 7.72 -14.02 -5.30
N ALA A 233 7.97 -15.23 -5.76
CA ALA A 233 7.17 -16.40 -5.47
C ALA A 233 7.71 -17.11 -4.20
N PRO A 234 7.07 -16.99 -3.03
CA PRO A 234 7.60 -17.49 -1.76
C PRO A 234 7.90 -19.00 -1.79
N GLN A 235 7.16 -19.77 -2.58
CA GLN A 235 7.40 -21.19 -2.79
C GLN A 235 8.79 -21.51 -3.36
N CYS A 236 9.40 -20.57 -4.11
CA CYS A 236 10.73 -20.69 -4.69
C CYS A 236 11.85 -20.25 -3.72
N ALA A 237 11.50 -19.63 -2.59
CA ALA A 237 12.47 -19.06 -1.67
C ALA A 237 13.26 -20.12 -0.89
N VAL A 238 14.56 -19.90 -0.74
CA VAL A 238 15.46 -20.61 0.17
C VAL A 238 15.45 -19.88 1.51
N GLU A 239 15.35 -20.63 2.60
CA GLU A 239 15.40 -20.11 3.96
C GLU A 239 16.84 -19.97 4.47
N GLY A 240 17.03 -19.21 5.55
CA GLY A 240 18.32 -19.05 6.20
C GLY A 240 18.98 -17.69 5.98
N PRO A 241 20.15 -17.44 6.60
CA PRO A 241 20.84 -16.15 6.59
C PRO A 241 21.35 -15.72 5.21
N ASP A 242 21.61 -16.69 4.33
CA ASP A 242 21.93 -16.48 2.92
C ASP A 242 20.78 -16.92 2.00
N GLY A 243 19.59 -17.10 2.56
CA GLY A 243 18.37 -17.41 1.81
C GLY A 243 17.87 -16.23 0.98
N THR A 244 16.87 -16.50 0.14
CA THR A 244 16.33 -15.56 -0.86
C THR A 244 15.92 -14.23 -0.24
N VAL A 245 15.11 -14.27 0.82
CA VAL A 245 14.58 -13.06 1.47
C VAL A 245 15.69 -12.34 2.24
N ALA A 246 16.62 -13.07 2.85
CA ALA A 246 17.75 -12.45 3.56
C ALA A 246 18.69 -11.69 2.60
N VAL A 247 19.03 -12.28 1.45
CA VAL A 247 19.78 -11.60 0.38
C VAL A 247 19.04 -10.36 -0.10
N PHE A 248 17.73 -10.47 -0.37
CA PHE A 248 16.90 -9.34 -0.74
C PHE A 248 16.91 -8.22 0.31
N MET A 249 16.75 -8.56 1.59
CA MET A 249 16.77 -7.58 2.68
C MET A 249 18.15 -6.91 2.86
N ARG A 250 19.26 -7.59 2.54
CA ARG A 250 20.61 -6.96 2.47
C ARG A 250 20.68 -5.91 1.36
N ILE A 251 20.10 -6.19 0.19
CA ILE A 251 20.00 -5.22 -0.92
C ILE A 251 19.12 -4.03 -0.50
N MET A 252 18.02 -4.28 0.21
CA MET A 252 17.16 -3.22 0.74
C MET A 252 17.87 -2.35 1.78
N LYS A 253 18.61 -2.96 2.72
CA LYS A 253 19.47 -2.24 3.67
C LYS A 253 20.42 -1.29 2.93
N TRP A 254 21.11 -1.77 1.90
CA TRP A 254 22.00 -0.95 1.08
C TRP A 254 21.26 0.21 0.39
N SER A 255 20.14 -0.08 -0.26
CA SER A 255 19.34 0.94 -0.98
C SER A 255 18.76 2.00 -0.04
N PHE A 256 18.20 1.61 1.11
CA PHE A 256 17.69 2.55 2.11
C PHE A 256 18.81 3.32 2.81
N SER A 257 20.00 2.72 2.97
CA SER A 257 21.17 3.45 3.48
C SER A 257 21.64 4.53 2.50
N ALA A 258 21.58 4.28 1.19
CA ALA A 258 21.85 5.29 0.17
C ALA A 258 20.81 6.42 0.20
N LEU A 259 19.52 6.07 0.29
CA LEU A 259 18.44 7.05 0.49
C LEU A 259 18.63 7.90 1.74
N PHE A 260 19.01 7.26 2.85
CA PHE A 260 19.31 7.98 4.08
C PHE A 260 20.50 8.90 3.87
N ALA A 261 21.62 8.44 3.31
CA ALA A 261 22.78 9.27 3.03
C ALA A 261 22.44 10.48 2.14
N GLY A 262 21.54 10.32 1.16
CA GLY A 262 21.20 11.35 0.19
C GLY A 262 22.18 11.44 -0.97
N THR A 263 23.07 10.45 -1.10
CA THR A 263 24.11 10.37 -2.14
C THR A 263 24.13 8.98 -2.77
N TRP A 264 24.50 8.91 -4.04
CA TRP A 264 24.76 7.66 -4.71
C TRP A 264 25.82 6.85 -3.94
N PRO A 265 25.58 5.54 -3.69
CA PRO A 265 26.50 4.73 -2.93
C PRO A 265 27.86 4.65 -3.65
N ARG A 266 28.95 4.48 -2.91
CA ARG A 266 30.30 4.33 -3.49
C ARG A 266 30.69 2.88 -3.80
N ARG A 267 29.88 1.95 -3.30
CA ARG A 267 30.08 0.50 -3.38
C ARG A 267 28.73 -0.16 -3.63
N ASP A 268 28.74 -1.31 -4.29
CA ASP A 268 27.54 -2.10 -4.50
C ASP A 268 26.98 -2.68 -3.19
N TRP A 269 25.86 -3.40 -3.28
CA TRP A 269 25.20 -4.01 -2.13
C TRP A 269 26.04 -5.07 -1.40
N ARG A 270 27.11 -5.58 -2.03
CA ARG A 270 28.07 -6.54 -1.44
C ARG A 270 29.25 -5.83 -0.78
N GLY A 271 29.33 -4.50 -0.88
CA GLY A 271 30.47 -3.71 -0.41
C GLY A 271 31.65 -3.67 -1.40
N VAL A 272 31.44 -4.12 -2.64
CA VAL A 272 32.46 -4.14 -3.69
C VAL A 272 32.49 -2.77 -4.40
N ALA A 273 33.68 -2.27 -4.70
CA ALA A 273 33.82 -1.04 -5.49
C ALA A 273 33.31 -1.25 -6.92
N TYR A 274 32.70 -0.21 -7.50
CA TYR A 274 32.26 -0.28 -8.88
C TYR A 274 33.44 -0.38 -9.85
N GLU A 275 33.21 -1.03 -10.99
CA GLU A 275 34.19 -1.04 -12.08
C GLU A 275 34.48 0.40 -12.54
N PRO A 276 35.76 0.81 -12.65
CA PRO A 276 36.13 2.13 -13.13
C PRO A 276 35.47 2.46 -14.48
N GLY A 277 34.88 3.65 -14.58
CA GLY A 277 34.19 4.11 -15.80
C GLY A 277 32.75 3.61 -15.97
N SER A 278 32.27 2.68 -15.14
CA SER A 278 30.86 2.30 -15.12
C SER A 278 29.95 3.49 -14.75
N ALA A 279 28.68 3.43 -15.17
CA ALA A 279 27.71 4.48 -14.83
C ALA A 279 27.58 4.70 -13.31
N ASP A 280 27.68 3.62 -12.53
CA ASP A 280 27.65 3.67 -11.07
C ASP A 280 28.92 4.30 -10.47
N ALA A 281 30.10 3.97 -11.01
CA ALA A 281 31.35 4.61 -10.59
C ALA A 281 31.33 6.12 -10.87
N ASN A 282 30.79 6.54 -12.02
CA ASN A 282 30.78 7.95 -12.43
C ASN A 282 29.86 8.82 -11.57
N ARG A 283 28.78 8.25 -11.00
CA ARG A 283 27.86 8.97 -10.11
C ARG A 283 28.15 8.76 -8.62
N ALA A 284 29.10 7.89 -8.27
CA ALA A 284 29.36 7.52 -6.88
C ALA A 284 29.69 8.73 -5.98
N GLY A 285 28.89 8.95 -4.94
CA GLY A 285 29.02 10.08 -4.03
C GLY A 285 28.31 11.37 -4.46
N GLU A 286 27.77 11.43 -5.67
CA GLU A 286 26.94 12.56 -6.11
C GLU A 286 25.61 12.59 -5.35
N PRO A 287 24.98 13.78 -5.18
CA PRO A 287 23.65 13.88 -4.59
C PRO A 287 22.59 13.06 -5.34
N LEU A 288 21.67 12.42 -4.61
CA LEU A 288 20.54 11.70 -5.20
C LEU A 288 19.44 12.63 -5.72
N ALA A 289 19.28 13.80 -5.08
CA ALA A 289 18.14 14.69 -5.28
C ALA A 289 18.43 16.10 -4.72
N ASP A 290 19.55 16.72 -5.11
CA ASP A 290 19.99 18.08 -4.70
C ASP A 290 19.82 18.38 -3.20
N GLY A 291 20.21 17.43 -2.34
CA GLY A 291 20.16 17.56 -0.88
C GLY A 291 18.88 17.04 -0.22
N TYR A 292 17.82 16.72 -0.97
CA TYR A 292 16.73 15.90 -0.44
C TYR A 292 17.19 14.46 -0.25
N PHE A 293 16.70 13.83 0.81
CA PHE A 293 17.02 12.45 1.16
C PHE A 293 15.79 11.83 1.84
N ALA A 294 15.81 10.52 2.10
CA ALA A 294 14.67 9.83 2.70
C ALA A 294 15.06 8.97 3.89
N CYS A 295 14.21 8.91 4.91
CA CYS A 295 14.40 8.06 6.08
C CYS A 295 13.30 7.00 6.13
N LEU A 296 13.68 5.72 6.18
CA LEU A 296 12.74 4.64 6.46
C LEU A 296 12.31 4.74 7.92
N ILE A 297 11.05 5.10 8.15
CA ILE A 297 10.50 5.31 9.51
C ILE A 297 9.47 4.26 9.92
N GLY A 298 9.06 3.40 8.98
CA GLY A 298 7.98 2.45 9.21
C GLY A 298 8.06 1.21 8.32
N LEU A 299 7.68 0.08 8.89
CA LEU A 299 7.38 -1.16 8.19
C LEU A 299 5.87 -1.43 8.36
N CYS A 300 5.15 -1.54 7.26
CA CYS A 300 3.71 -1.77 7.21
C CYS A 300 3.44 -3.13 6.56
N GLY A 301 2.44 -3.83 7.08
CA GLY A 301 2.00 -5.11 6.56
C GLY A 301 1.15 -5.83 7.60
N ASP A 302 0.56 -6.95 7.21
CA ASP A 302 -0.16 -7.77 8.16
C ASP A 302 0.82 -8.48 9.13
N LEU A 303 0.28 -9.06 10.21
CA LEU A 303 1.11 -9.73 11.23
C LEU A 303 1.76 -11.02 10.71
N ASP A 304 1.23 -11.63 9.64
CA ASP A 304 1.77 -12.84 9.03
C ASP A 304 3.01 -12.53 8.20
N TYR A 305 2.97 -11.49 7.39
CA TYR A 305 4.12 -10.90 6.71
C TYR A 305 5.21 -10.52 7.71
N CYS A 306 4.85 -9.79 8.77
CA CYS A 306 5.82 -9.36 9.78
C CYS A 306 6.52 -10.55 10.43
N ALA A 307 5.78 -11.60 10.78
CA ALA A 307 6.36 -12.81 11.38
C ALA A 307 7.24 -13.57 10.39
N LYS A 308 6.74 -13.85 9.18
CA LYS A 308 7.41 -14.67 8.17
C LYS A 308 8.67 -14.03 7.60
N PHE A 309 8.62 -12.74 7.28
CA PHE A 309 9.65 -12.09 6.45
C PHE A 309 10.46 -11.04 7.21
N LEU A 310 9.93 -10.50 8.31
CA LEU A 310 10.66 -9.57 9.18
C LEU A 310 11.13 -10.24 10.47
N GLY A 311 10.84 -11.52 10.71
CA GLY A 311 11.26 -12.23 11.92
C GLY A 311 10.64 -11.68 13.21
N HIS A 312 9.46 -11.06 13.12
CA HIS A 312 8.69 -10.66 14.30
C HIS A 312 8.12 -11.89 15.03
N PRO A 313 7.83 -11.76 16.34
CA PRO A 313 7.13 -12.81 17.06
C PRO A 313 5.77 -13.12 16.42
N ARG A 314 5.43 -14.40 16.36
CA ARG A 314 4.15 -14.84 15.79
C ARG A 314 3.02 -14.47 16.74
N TRP A 315 2.05 -13.69 16.26
CA TRP A 315 0.93 -13.18 17.09
C TRP A 315 0.04 -14.25 17.72
N SER A 316 0.10 -15.49 17.23
CA SER A 316 -0.60 -16.64 17.81
C SER A 316 0.22 -17.37 18.89
N SER A 317 1.46 -16.95 19.16
CA SER A 317 2.30 -17.51 20.23
C SER A 317 1.73 -17.18 21.59
N HIS A 318 1.81 -18.12 22.54
CA HIS A 318 1.36 -17.88 23.91
C HIS A 318 2.40 -17.15 24.76
N SER A 319 3.70 -17.34 24.50
CA SER A 319 4.78 -16.74 25.29
C SER A 319 5.13 -15.33 24.83
N GLU A 320 5.20 -15.11 23.52
CA GLU A 320 5.61 -13.84 22.92
C GLU A 320 4.77 -13.50 21.68
N PRO A 321 3.49 -13.13 21.82
CA PRO A 321 2.63 -12.73 20.71
C PRO A 321 2.92 -11.32 20.14
N CYS A 322 3.65 -10.47 20.85
CA CYS A 322 3.81 -9.06 20.48
C CYS A 322 5.25 -8.72 20.10
N GLY A 323 5.45 -8.06 18.96
CA GLY A 323 6.74 -7.50 18.56
C GLY A 323 7.06 -6.14 19.19
N LEU A 324 6.11 -5.55 19.92
CA LEU A 324 6.19 -4.18 20.46
C LEU A 324 6.27 -4.11 21.99
N CYS A 325 5.97 -5.21 22.68
CA CYS A 325 6.12 -5.33 24.14
C CYS A 325 6.38 -6.78 24.56
N ARG A 326 6.50 -7.03 25.86
CA ARG A 326 6.70 -8.38 26.44
C ARG A 326 5.39 -9.04 26.86
N ALA A 327 4.26 -8.64 26.28
CA ALA A 327 2.98 -9.23 26.63
C ALA A 327 2.95 -10.73 26.30
N THR A 328 2.26 -11.51 27.12
CA THR A 328 2.05 -12.95 27.00
C THR A 328 0.55 -13.24 26.78
N PHE A 329 0.17 -14.47 26.45
CA PHE A 329 -1.26 -14.82 26.42
C PHE A 329 -1.87 -14.95 27.82
N ARG A 330 -1.13 -15.51 28.77
CA ARG A 330 -1.57 -15.72 30.15
C ARG A 330 -0.56 -15.18 31.16
N GLY A 331 -1.01 -15.00 32.40
CA GLY A 331 -0.18 -14.51 33.50
C GLY A 331 -0.20 -12.99 33.64
N PRO A 332 0.71 -12.41 34.46
CA PRO A 332 0.68 -11.00 34.83
C PRO A 332 0.80 -10.03 33.65
N LEU A 333 1.50 -10.44 32.59
CA LEU A 333 1.71 -9.65 31.36
C LEU A 333 0.70 -9.99 30.26
N THR A 334 -0.46 -10.55 30.60
CA THR A 334 -1.43 -10.95 29.56
C THR A 334 -1.86 -9.77 28.69
N TRP A 335 -1.81 -9.94 27.36
CA TRP A 335 -2.35 -8.95 26.42
C TRP A 335 -3.87 -8.82 26.47
N LEU A 336 -4.55 -9.70 27.23
CA LEU A 336 -5.96 -9.58 27.57
C LEU A 336 -6.23 -8.52 28.64
N ASN A 337 -5.21 -8.00 29.31
CA ASN A 337 -5.38 -6.93 30.29
C ASN A 337 -5.45 -5.56 29.59
N PHE A 338 -6.64 -4.96 29.54
CA PHE A 338 -6.90 -3.64 28.97
C PHE A 338 -7.17 -2.56 30.04
N SER A 339 -6.81 -2.80 31.31
CA SER A 339 -6.89 -1.79 32.38
C SER A 339 -5.92 -0.63 32.14
N GLU A 340 -6.14 0.53 32.74
CA GLU A 340 -5.30 1.74 32.56
C GLU A 340 -3.83 1.51 32.97
N ASN A 341 -3.60 0.60 33.91
CA ASN A 341 -2.27 0.24 34.42
C ASN A 341 -1.89 -1.20 34.06
N ALA A 342 -2.24 -1.65 32.85
CA ALA A 342 -1.95 -3.02 32.43
C ALA A 342 -0.43 -3.28 32.49
N PRO A 343 0.06 -4.31 33.22
CA PRO A 343 1.49 -4.47 33.49
C PRO A 343 2.38 -4.59 32.25
N TRP A 344 1.84 -5.12 31.14
CA TRP A 344 2.59 -5.25 29.89
C TRP A 344 2.96 -3.90 29.26
N GLU A 345 2.27 -2.81 29.58
CA GLU A 345 2.58 -1.49 29.00
C GLU A 345 3.92 -0.95 29.45
N GLY A 346 4.30 -1.21 30.71
CA GLY A 346 5.63 -0.94 31.25
C GLY A 346 6.73 -1.81 30.64
N THR A 347 6.37 -2.75 29.76
CA THR A 347 7.30 -3.65 29.06
C THR A 347 7.41 -3.37 27.56
N GLN A 348 6.87 -2.25 27.09
CA GLN A 348 7.03 -1.81 25.70
C GLN A 348 8.51 -1.68 25.34
N TRP A 349 8.87 -2.15 24.15
CA TRP A 349 10.24 -2.08 23.68
C TRP A 349 10.60 -0.62 23.34
N THR A 350 11.79 -0.22 23.76
CA THR A 350 12.50 0.96 23.26
C THR A 350 13.64 0.50 22.35
N PRO A 351 14.16 1.34 21.43
CA PRO A 351 15.26 0.94 20.56
C PRO A 351 16.45 0.34 21.34
N GLU A 352 16.78 0.91 22.49
CA GLU A 352 17.87 0.45 23.36
C GLU A 352 17.56 -0.90 24.01
N THR A 353 16.37 -1.05 24.59
CA THR A 353 15.99 -2.28 25.29
C THR A 353 15.77 -3.44 24.33
N TRP A 354 15.32 -3.17 23.11
CA TRP A 354 15.23 -4.15 22.03
C TRP A 354 16.62 -4.58 21.54
N ALA A 355 17.54 -3.64 21.33
CA ALA A 355 18.90 -3.94 20.87
C ALA A 355 19.70 -4.80 21.87
N ARG A 356 19.37 -4.73 23.17
CA ARG A 356 19.96 -5.59 24.22
C ARG A 356 19.33 -6.97 24.33
N ARG A 357 18.25 -7.26 23.59
CA ARG A 357 17.55 -8.54 23.65
C ARG A 357 18.44 -9.66 23.09
N PRO A 358 18.61 -10.80 23.81
CA PRO A 358 19.42 -11.92 23.34
C PRO A 358 18.89 -12.56 22.05
N ILE A 359 17.58 -12.81 22.01
CA ILE A 359 16.90 -13.40 20.86
C ILE A 359 16.07 -12.30 20.19
N ARG A 360 16.40 -11.94 18.96
CA ARG A 360 15.68 -10.92 18.19
C ARG A 360 15.69 -11.27 16.70
N SER A 361 14.89 -10.52 15.93
CA SER A 361 14.86 -10.69 14.48
C SER A 361 16.26 -10.55 13.89
N THR A 362 16.58 -11.45 12.95
CA THR A 362 17.81 -11.45 12.15
C THR A 362 17.61 -10.77 10.80
N CYS A 363 16.47 -10.08 10.59
CA CYS A 363 16.23 -9.34 9.35
C CYS A 363 17.32 -8.28 9.14
N PRO A 364 18.04 -8.28 8.00
CA PRO A 364 19.12 -7.33 7.73
C PRO A 364 18.72 -5.85 7.82
N LEU A 365 17.43 -5.51 7.67
CA LEU A 365 16.96 -4.13 7.83
C LEU A 365 17.23 -3.59 9.24
N PHE A 366 17.15 -4.43 10.28
CA PHE A 366 17.38 -4.01 11.66
C PHE A 366 18.87 -3.86 12.02
N GLU A 367 19.77 -4.06 11.07
CA GLU A 367 21.17 -3.72 11.21
C GLU A 367 21.46 -2.27 10.82
N MET A 368 20.46 -1.54 10.28
CA MET A 368 20.60 -0.12 9.99
C MET A 368 20.68 0.70 11.30
N PRO A 369 21.57 1.70 11.41
CA PRO A 369 21.72 2.50 12.61
C PRO A 369 20.39 3.13 13.08
N GLY A 370 19.98 2.83 14.32
CA GLY A 370 18.75 3.34 14.92
C GLY A 370 17.47 2.62 14.48
N PHE A 371 17.51 1.71 13.51
CA PHE A 371 16.34 1.01 13.01
C PHE A 371 16.12 -0.31 13.77
N THR A 372 14.95 -0.45 14.42
CA THR A 372 14.64 -1.61 15.28
C THR A 372 13.26 -2.17 14.95
N SER A 373 12.88 -3.29 15.58
CA SER A 373 11.55 -3.92 15.40
C SER A 373 10.38 -2.98 15.73
N ILE A 374 10.63 -1.93 16.51
CA ILE A 374 9.62 -0.93 16.90
C ILE A 374 9.17 -0.12 15.68
N ALA A 375 9.96 -0.11 14.60
CA ALA A 375 9.56 0.48 13.32
C ALA A 375 8.41 -0.28 12.63
N VAL A 376 8.02 -1.48 13.08
CA VAL A 376 6.79 -2.12 12.60
C VAL A 376 5.58 -1.36 13.12
N LEU A 377 4.90 -0.68 12.21
CA LEU A 377 3.71 0.11 12.51
C LEU A 377 2.48 -0.81 12.50
N PRO A 378 1.70 -0.89 13.60
CA PRO A 378 0.53 -1.76 13.63
C PRO A 378 -0.48 -1.37 12.56
N ASP A 379 -0.78 -2.31 11.67
CA ASP A 379 -1.78 -2.11 10.64
C ASP A 379 -3.20 -2.17 11.24
N TYR A 380 -3.79 -0.99 11.44
CA TYR A 380 -5.13 -0.86 12.00
C TYR A 380 -6.18 -1.58 11.14
N MET A 381 -6.02 -1.62 9.81
CA MET A 381 -7.00 -2.24 8.91
C MET A 381 -7.02 -3.77 9.06
N HIS A 382 -5.84 -4.42 9.06
CA HIS A 382 -5.73 -5.86 9.26
C HIS A 382 -6.04 -6.30 10.70
N ASN A 383 -5.79 -5.43 11.68
CA ASN A 383 -6.00 -5.73 13.09
C ASN A 383 -7.45 -5.51 13.54
N LYS A 384 -8.10 -4.45 13.05
CA LYS A 384 -9.51 -4.16 13.34
C LYS A 384 -10.43 -4.86 12.35
N TYR A 385 -10.48 -4.39 11.11
CA TYR A 385 -11.52 -4.77 10.16
C TYR A 385 -11.37 -6.20 9.66
N LEU A 386 -10.15 -6.65 9.32
CA LEU A 386 -9.88 -8.06 8.98
C LEU A 386 -9.45 -8.90 10.19
N GLY A 387 -9.47 -8.29 11.38
CA GLY A 387 -9.14 -8.91 12.65
C GLY A 387 -10.36 -9.04 13.54
N TYR A 388 -10.35 -8.37 14.69
CA TYR A 388 -11.36 -8.60 15.73
C TYR A 388 -12.78 -8.22 15.31
N ALA A 389 -12.98 -7.23 14.43
CA ALA A 389 -14.31 -6.77 14.05
C ALA A 389 -15.09 -7.84 13.26
N GLN A 390 -14.42 -8.62 12.40
CA GLN A 390 -15.06 -9.75 11.72
C GLN A 390 -15.54 -10.83 12.68
N TYR A 391 -14.78 -11.09 13.76
CA TYR A 391 -15.20 -12.02 14.79
C TYR A 391 -16.37 -11.43 15.58
N LEU A 392 -16.26 -10.18 16.06
CA LEU A 392 -17.34 -9.49 16.77
C LEU A 392 -18.65 -9.49 15.97
N PHE A 393 -18.61 -9.09 14.70
CA PHE A 393 -19.82 -9.08 13.88
C PHE A 393 -20.33 -10.49 13.62
N GLY A 394 -19.43 -11.46 13.41
CA GLY A 394 -19.80 -12.87 13.32
C GLY A 394 -20.54 -13.36 14.56
N SER A 395 -20.06 -13.00 15.75
CA SER A 395 -20.68 -13.31 17.04
C SER A 395 -22.08 -12.72 17.14
N VAL A 396 -22.24 -11.45 16.76
CA VAL A 396 -23.55 -10.77 16.75
C VAL A 396 -24.52 -11.47 15.81
N PHE A 397 -24.12 -11.76 14.56
CA PHE A 397 -24.96 -12.52 13.63
C PHE A 397 -25.37 -13.88 14.19
N TRP A 398 -24.43 -14.57 14.85
CA TRP A 398 -24.71 -15.87 15.48
C TRP A 398 -25.75 -15.75 16.59
N LEU A 399 -25.58 -14.81 17.52
CA LEU A 399 -26.53 -14.59 18.61
C LEU A 399 -27.91 -14.22 18.09
N LEU A 400 -28.00 -13.32 17.11
CA LEU A 400 -29.28 -12.95 16.52
C LEU A 400 -29.95 -14.14 15.81
N CYS A 401 -29.21 -14.93 15.04
CA CYS A 401 -29.78 -16.02 14.25
C CYS A 401 -30.15 -17.25 15.08
N PHE A 402 -29.40 -17.56 16.14
CA PHE A 402 -29.54 -18.82 16.87
C PHE A 402 -30.09 -18.66 18.29
N VAL A 403 -30.07 -17.46 18.87
CA VAL A 403 -30.45 -17.23 20.27
C VAL A 403 -31.62 -16.25 20.41
N HIS A 404 -31.54 -15.06 19.81
CA HIS A 404 -32.49 -14.00 20.10
C HIS A 404 -33.75 -13.99 19.21
N MET A 405 -33.63 -14.33 17.93
CA MET A 405 -34.77 -14.27 17.00
C MET A 405 -35.50 -15.61 16.92
N ALA A 406 -36.83 -15.57 16.89
CA ALA A 406 -37.69 -16.75 17.03
C ALA A 406 -37.75 -17.67 15.79
N ALA A 407 -37.47 -17.18 14.58
CA ALA A 407 -37.58 -18.02 13.39
C ALA A 407 -36.37 -18.96 13.22
N ALA A 408 -36.41 -19.84 12.23
CA ALA A 408 -35.27 -20.70 11.92
C ALA A 408 -34.02 -19.85 11.54
N PRO A 409 -32.79 -20.27 11.89
CA PRO A 409 -31.58 -19.43 11.73
C PRO A 409 -31.36 -18.87 10.32
N LEU A 410 -31.67 -19.65 9.27
CA LEU A 410 -31.54 -19.18 7.89
C LEU A 410 -32.60 -18.11 7.54
N GLN A 411 -33.80 -18.21 8.11
CA GLN A 411 -34.84 -17.21 7.93
C GLN A 411 -34.55 -15.94 8.73
N ASN A 412 -33.99 -16.07 9.93
CA ASN A 412 -33.45 -14.94 10.69
C ASN A 412 -32.38 -14.22 9.87
N LEU A 413 -31.41 -14.95 9.30
CA LEU A 413 -30.37 -14.35 8.45
C LEU A 413 -30.95 -13.55 7.27
N ARG A 414 -31.99 -14.06 6.59
CA ARG A 414 -32.67 -13.33 5.50
C ARG A 414 -33.30 -12.03 6.00
N THR A 415 -33.90 -12.06 7.18
CA THR A 415 -34.49 -10.88 7.83
C THR A 415 -33.41 -9.84 8.12
N LEU A 416 -32.28 -10.26 8.70
CA LEU A 416 -31.13 -9.40 8.98
C LEU A 416 -30.52 -8.83 7.68
N ALA A 417 -30.41 -9.63 6.62
CA ALA A 417 -29.92 -9.17 5.32
C ALA A 417 -30.82 -8.08 4.72
N ASN A 418 -32.13 -8.26 4.78
CA ASN A 418 -33.11 -7.25 4.34
C ASN A 418 -33.03 -5.99 5.20
N PHE A 419 -32.86 -6.13 6.52
CA PHE A 419 -32.64 -4.99 7.41
C PHE A 419 -31.41 -4.19 7.00
N ILE A 420 -30.26 -4.83 6.82
CA ILE A 420 -29.01 -4.17 6.41
C ILE A 420 -29.17 -3.47 5.07
N MET A 421 -29.79 -4.14 4.10
CA MET A 421 -30.06 -3.55 2.78
C MET A 421 -30.92 -2.28 2.89
N SER A 422 -32.04 -2.34 3.61
CA SER A 422 -32.92 -1.19 3.84
C SER A 422 -32.27 -0.09 4.68
N PHE A 423 -31.39 -0.45 5.62
CA PHE A 423 -30.64 0.50 6.43
C PHE A 423 -29.63 1.25 5.56
N GLN A 424 -28.81 0.54 4.78
CA GLN A 424 -27.76 1.12 3.92
C GLN A 424 -28.31 1.89 2.71
N ASN A 425 -29.55 1.60 2.30
CA ASN A 425 -30.27 2.39 1.30
C ASN A 425 -30.70 3.76 1.84
N ARG A 426 -31.11 3.82 3.11
CA ARG A 426 -31.53 5.07 3.78
C ARG A 426 -30.35 5.87 4.35
N HIS A 427 -29.31 5.18 4.79
CA HIS A 427 -28.12 5.75 5.38
C HIS A 427 -26.93 5.29 4.54
N ARG A 428 -26.36 6.17 3.71
CA ARG A 428 -25.07 5.85 3.11
C ARG A 428 -24.05 5.63 4.24
N PRO A 429 -23.21 4.59 4.17
CA PRO A 429 -22.15 4.42 5.15
C PRO A 429 -21.33 5.72 5.23
N GLN A 430 -21.17 6.26 6.42
CA GLN A 430 -20.27 7.40 6.64
C GLN A 430 -18.81 6.97 6.44
N HIS A 431 -18.53 5.70 6.72
CA HIS A 431 -17.20 5.10 6.65
C HIS A 431 -17.21 3.86 5.75
N GLY A 432 -16.13 3.64 5.00
CA GLY A 432 -15.93 2.41 4.22
C GLY A 432 -16.93 2.18 3.08
N GLU A 433 -17.20 0.91 2.78
CA GLU A 433 -18.03 0.48 1.66
C GLU A 433 -19.31 -0.20 2.13
N ARG A 434 -20.35 -0.21 1.27
CA ARG A 434 -21.52 -1.06 1.49
C ARG A 434 -21.13 -2.54 1.43
N TYR A 435 -21.09 -3.22 2.57
CA TYR A 435 -22.18 -4.13 2.91
C TYR A 435 -22.91 -4.90 1.80
N PRO A 436 -22.37 -5.88 1.04
CA PRO A 436 -23.16 -6.54 0.00
C PRO A 436 -24.19 -7.52 0.61
N ALA A 437 -25.24 -7.02 1.28
CA ALA A 437 -26.21 -7.82 2.05
C ALA A 437 -26.82 -8.99 1.27
N ARG A 438 -26.91 -8.88 -0.06
CA ARG A 438 -27.31 -9.98 -0.96
C ARG A 438 -26.45 -11.26 -0.85
N THR A 439 -25.25 -11.19 -0.28
CA THR A 439 -24.35 -12.35 -0.05
C THR A 439 -24.73 -13.14 1.20
N LEU A 440 -25.52 -12.57 2.12
CA LEU A 440 -25.98 -13.20 3.36
C LEU A 440 -27.12 -14.19 3.11
N ARG A 441 -26.86 -15.19 2.25
CA ARG A 441 -27.83 -16.24 1.87
C ARG A 441 -27.54 -17.60 2.50
N LYS A 442 -26.38 -17.73 3.16
CA LYS A 442 -25.89 -18.99 3.75
C LYS A 442 -25.30 -18.71 5.12
N LEU A 443 -25.60 -19.57 6.09
CA LEU A 443 -25.03 -19.47 7.45
C LEU A 443 -23.50 -19.54 7.45
N THR A 444 -22.89 -20.19 6.45
CA THR A 444 -21.42 -20.26 6.27
C THR A 444 -20.74 -18.91 6.03
N MET A 445 -21.51 -17.83 5.86
CA MET A 445 -21.00 -16.46 5.84
C MET A 445 -20.44 -16.00 7.19
N PHE A 446 -20.89 -16.59 8.29
CA PHE A 446 -20.37 -16.30 9.64
C PHE A 446 -20.18 -17.54 10.51
N VAL A 447 -20.83 -18.66 10.21
CA VAL A 447 -20.66 -19.94 10.92
C VAL A 447 -19.48 -20.72 10.33
N LYS A 448 -18.59 -21.19 11.20
CA LYS A 448 -17.51 -22.13 10.87
C LYS A 448 -17.76 -23.49 11.53
N LYS A 449 -17.28 -24.57 10.91
CA LYS A 449 -17.53 -25.95 11.37
C LYS A 449 -16.90 -26.28 12.73
N ARG A 450 -15.72 -25.72 13.04
CA ARG A 450 -14.94 -26.02 14.27
C ARG A 450 -14.19 -24.79 14.79
N ASP A 451 -14.78 -23.61 14.69
CA ASP A 451 -14.13 -22.35 15.06
C ASP A 451 -15.20 -21.31 15.43
N PHE A 452 -14.78 -20.20 16.03
CA PHE A 452 -15.65 -19.10 16.40
C PHE A 452 -16.35 -18.48 15.20
N PRO A 453 -17.55 -17.90 15.38
CA PRO A 453 -18.21 -17.11 14.38
C PRO A 453 -17.29 -16.00 13.82
N LYS A 454 -17.23 -15.88 12.50
CA LYS A 454 -16.44 -14.86 11.80
C LYS A 454 -17.13 -14.45 10.51
N LEU A 455 -17.61 -13.21 10.46
CA LEU A 455 -18.24 -12.65 9.28
C LEU A 455 -17.22 -12.52 8.14
N ARG A 456 -17.56 -13.06 6.97
CA ARG A 456 -16.76 -12.86 5.74
C ARG A 456 -17.05 -11.49 5.14
N GLY A 457 -16.01 -10.76 4.74
CA GLY A 457 -16.14 -9.49 4.03
C GLY A 457 -14.78 -8.86 3.77
N LYS A 458 -14.72 -7.93 2.82
CA LYS A 458 -13.53 -7.07 2.64
C LYS A 458 -13.45 -6.04 3.78
N ALA A 459 -12.26 -5.50 4.05
CA ALA A 459 -12.06 -4.53 5.14
C ALA A 459 -13.06 -3.37 5.09
N GLY A 460 -13.31 -2.81 3.90
CA GLY A 460 -14.23 -1.67 3.73
C GLY A 460 -15.68 -2.01 3.96
N GLN A 461 -16.06 -3.22 3.56
CA GLN A 461 -17.41 -3.72 3.79
C GLN A 461 -17.66 -3.94 5.27
N ILE A 462 -16.65 -4.41 6.01
CA ILE A 462 -16.72 -4.56 7.47
C ILE A 462 -16.78 -3.18 8.13
N ARG A 463 -15.90 -2.25 7.75
CA ARG A 463 -15.92 -0.87 8.25
C ARG A 463 -17.28 -0.18 8.06
N GLY A 464 -17.84 -0.27 6.84
CA GLY A 464 -19.14 0.35 6.52
C GLY A 464 -20.38 -0.39 7.03
N LEU A 465 -20.20 -1.43 7.86
CA LEU A 465 -21.30 -2.14 8.50
C LEU A 465 -21.57 -1.66 9.95
N GLY A 466 -20.66 -0.88 10.56
CA GLY A 466 -20.72 -0.50 11.98
C GLY A 466 -22.08 0.03 12.45
N ASP A 467 -22.59 1.09 11.81
CA ASP A 467 -23.91 1.69 12.13
C ASP A 467 -25.06 0.69 12.03
N ALA A 468 -25.05 -0.10 10.95
CA ALA A 468 -26.07 -1.11 10.71
C ALA A 468 -26.03 -2.20 11.79
N MET A 469 -24.85 -2.60 12.28
CA MET A 469 -24.72 -3.56 13.38
C MET A 469 -25.32 -3.02 14.67
N ILE A 470 -25.06 -1.75 15.01
CA ILE A 470 -25.61 -1.12 16.22
C ILE A 470 -27.14 -1.05 16.13
N ALA A 471 -27.68 -0.55 15.00
CA ALA A 471 -29.11 -0.44 14.78
C ALA A 471 -29.80 -1.82 14.78
N MET A 472 -29.17 -2.82 14.17
CA MET A 472 -29.65 -4.19 14.13
C MET A 472 -29.68 -4.82 15.52
N TRP A 473 -28.63 -4.63 16.33
CA TRP A 473 -28.59 -5.12 17.71
C TRP A 473 -29.63 -4.44 18.60
N LYS A 474 -29.82 -3.12 18.47
CA LYS A 474 -30.89 -2.39 19.18
C LYS A 474 -32.29 -2.92 18.83
N ARG A 475 -32.49 -3.42 17.61
CA ARG A 475 -33.78 -3.89 17.14
C ARG A 475 -34.08 -5.34 17.53
N TYR A 476 -33.08 -6.21 17.47
CA TYR A 476 -33.28 -7.66 17.58
C TYR A 476 -32.50 -8.34 18.71
N GLY A 477 -31.54 -7.65 19.33
CA GLY A 477 -30.80 -8.14 20.49
C GLY A 477 -31.56 -7.90 21.79
N ASP A 478 -31.13 -8.56 22.86
CA ASP A 478 -31.76 -8.45 24.18
C ASP A 478 -31.04 -7.43 25.08
N LEU A 479 -31.58 -6.21 25.16
CA LEU A 479 -31.03 -5.14 25.99
C LEU A 479 -31.43 -5.20 27.47
N HIS A 480 -32.19 -6.22 27.90
CA HIS A 480 -32.52 -6.44 29.30
C HIS A 480 -31.46 -7.26 30.04
N THR A 481 -30.53 -7.87 29.29
CA THR A 481 -29.42 -8.62 29.85
C THR A 481 -28.14 -7.79 29.94
N ARG A 482 -27.30 -8.10 30.93
CA ARG A 482 -25.98 -7.48 31.08
C ARG A 482 -25.13 -7.66 29.81
N ASP A 483 -25.13 -8.86 29.23
CA ASP A 483 -24.33 -9.14 28.05
C ASP A 483 -24.87 -8.46 26.79
N GLY A 484 -26.19 -8.33 26.63
CA GLY A 484 -26.74 -7.55 25.53
C GLY A 484 -26.46 -6.05 25.60
N ILE A 485 -26.42 -5.47 26.81
CA ILE A 485 -25.95 -4.10 27.02
C ILE A 485 -24.47 -3.98 26.67
N ARG A 486 -23.62 -4.93 27.12
CA ARG A 486 -22.19 -4.95 26.79
C ARG A 486 -21.93 -5.03 25.29
N ILE A 487 -22.68 -5.87 24.56
CA ILE A 487 -22.55 -6.00 23.11
C ILE A 487 -22.90 -4.68 22.41
N LYS A 488 -23.99 -4.02 22.83
CA LYS A 488 -24.35 -2.69 22.31
C LYS A 488 -23.21 -1.69 22.52
N LEU A 489 -22.71 -1.58 23.75
CA LEU A 489 -21.61 -0.67 24.09
C LEU A 489 -20.33 -1.00 23.33
N LEU A 490 -20.01 -2.28 23.15
CA LEU A 490 -18.84 -2.73 22.39
C LEU A 490 -18.91 -2.30 20.92
N LEU A 491 -20.09 -2.43 20.29
CA LEU A 491 -20.32 -1.95 18.93
C LEU A 491 -20.22 -0.42 18.82
N GLU A 492 -20.84 0.30 19.76
CA GLU A 492 -20.80 1.78 19.81
C GLU A 492 -19.37 2.31 20.02
N LEU A 493 -18.61 1.74 20.96
CA LEU A 493 -17.20 2.10 21.18
C LEU A 493 -16.33 1.82 19.95
N SER A 494 -16.57 0.68 19.28
CA SER A 494 -15.81 0.33 18.07
C SER A 494 -16.02 1.35 16.96
N LEU A 495 -17.24 1.86 16.79
CA LEU A 495 -17.57 2.91 15.83
C LEU A 495 -16.98 4.26 16.26
N GLN A 496 -17.11 4.65 17.53
CA GLN A 496 -16.55 5.89 18.04
C GLN A 496 -15.03 5.99 17.89
N CYS A 497 -14.30 4.88 17.97
CA CYS A 497 -12.87 4.86 17.63
C CYS A 497 -12.63 5.23 16.15
N ASP A 498 -13.49 4.78 15.22
CA ASP A 498 -13.39 5.18 13.80
C ASP A 498 -13.74 6.66 13.63
N GLU A 499 -14.79 7.15 14.29
CA GLU A 499 -15.21 8.55 14.23
C GLU A 499 -14.12 9.52 14.69
N ILE A 500 -13.37 9.18 15.75
CA ILE A 500 -12.23 9.99 16.22
C ILE A 500 -11.14 10.06 15.15
N LEU A 501 -10.80 8.93 14.55
CA LEU A 501 -9.75 8.86 13.53
C LEU A 501 -10.16 9.54 12.21
N ASP A 502 -11.44 9.49 11.86
CA ASP A 502 -11.94 10.11 10.63
C ASP A 502 -12.16 11.63 10.79
N SER A 503 -12.57 12.09 11.97
CA SER A 503 -12.72 13.54 12.24
C SER A 503 -11.40 14.30 12.29
N HIS A 504 -10.27 13.58 12.37
CA HIS A 504 -8.91 14.13 12.39
C HIS A 504 -8.06 13.38 11.36
N SER A 505 -8.59 13.24 10.14
CA SER A 505 -7.94 12.49 9.08
C SER A 505 -6.65 13.18 8.63
N PRO A 506 -5.60 12.44 8.22
CA PRO A 506 -4.44 13.03 7.57
C PRO A 506 -4.79 13.80 6.29
N ALA A 507 -5.93 13.49 5.65
CA ALA A 507 -6.40 14.22 4.48
C ALA A 507 -6.78 15.67 4.82
N ASP A 508 -7.08 15.94 6.09
CA ASP A 508 -7.40 17.27 6.62
C ASP A 508 -6.18 17.91 7.32
N GLY A 509 -4.97 17.37 7.11
CA GLY A 509 -3.71 17.91 7.64
C GLY A 509 -3.24 17.28 8.96
N TYR A 510 -3.95 16.30 9.52
CA TYR A 510 -3.57 15.70 10.79
C TYR A 510 -2.54 14.57 10.64
N TRP A 511 -1.26 14.89 10.84
CA TRP A 511 -0.18 13.88 10.89
C TRP A 511 -0.24 12.99 12.13
N ALA A 512 -0.86 13.48 13.19
CA ALA A 512 -1.14 12.79 14.45
C ALA A 512 -2.45 13.33 15.04
N LEU A 513 -3.10 12.55 15.92
CA LEU A 513 -4.26 13.03 16.66
C LEU A 513 -3.85 14.14 17.66
N PRO A 514 -4.68 15.18 17.83
CA PRO A 514 -4.50 16.09 18.95
C PRO A 514 -4.47 15.33 20.29
N PRO A 515 -3.67 15.75 21.28
CA PRO A 515 -3.54 15.05 22.56
C PRO A 515 -4.87 14.67 23.25
N PRO A 516 -5.91 15.52 23.34
CA PRO A 516 -7.17 15.12 23.98
C PRO A 516 -7.90 14.01 23.20
N ASN A 517 -7.86 14.05 21.87
CA ASN A 517 -8.49 13.06 21.01
C ASN A 517 -7.73 11.72 21.04
N ALA A 518 -6.40 11.77 21.11
CA ALA A 518 -5.57 10.59 21.30
C ALA A 518 -5.85 9.91 22.65
N ALA A 519 -5.94 10.69 23.74
CA ALA A 519 -6.29 10.18 25.06
C ALA A 519 -7.70 9.55 25.08
N GLU A 520 -8.67 10.19 24.43
CA GLU A 520 -10.02 9.65 24.30
C GLU A 520 -10.05 8.35 23.47
N LEU A 521 -9.29 8.28 22.38
CA LEU A 521 -9.14 7.06 21.58
C LEU A 521 -8.58 5.90 22.43
N VAL A 522 -7.52 6.15 23.21
CA VAL A 522 -6.93 5.15 24.13
C VAL A 522 -7.98 4.69 25.14
N ARG A 523 -8.69 5.64 25.78
CA ARG A 523 -9.73 5.32 26.76
C ARG A 523 -10.84 4.44 26.18
N LYS A 524 -11.36 4.80 24.99
CA LYS A 524 -12.38 4.00 24.31
C LYS A 524 -11.87 2.62 23.90
N GLN A 525 -10.64 2.54 23.38
CA GLN A 525 -10.02 1.27 22.98
C GLN A 525 -9.81 0.33 24.17
N ARG A 526 -9.44 0.86 25.35
CA ARG A 526 -9.36 0.10 26.61
C ARG A 526 -10.71 -0.43 27.05
N LEU A 527 -11.73 0.43 27.10
CA LEU A 527 -13.09 0.04 27.49
C LEU A 527 -13.64 -1.04 26.55
N LEU A 528 -13.42 -0.89 25.23
CA LEU A 528 -13.77 -1.88 24.23
C LEU A 528 -13.08 -3.22 24.54
N GLY A 529 -11.76 -3.22 24.78
CA GLY A 529 -11.01 -4.42 25.14
C GLY A 529 -11.54 -5.12 26.40
N GLN A 530 -11.79 -4.35 27.47
CA GLN A 530 -12.33 -4.88 28.73
C GLN A 530 -13.71 -5.52 28.55
N LEU A 531 -14.62 -4.86 27.83
CA LEU A 531 -15.95 -5.40 27.55
C LEU A 531 -15.89 -6.68 26.71
N TYR A 532 -14.98 -6.73 25.73
CA TYR A 532 -14.79 -7.92 24.91
C TYR A 532 -14.26 -9.09 25.76
N VAL A 533 -13.28 -8.87 26.63
CA VAL A 533 -12.80 -9.91 27.57
C VAL A 533 -13.93 -10.43 28.45
N GLN A 534 -14.71 -9.54 29.06
CA GLN A 534 -15.85 -9.94 29.91
C GLN A 534 -16.88 -10.78 29.16
N LEU A 535 -17.19 -10.44 27.89
CA LEU A 535 -18.08 -11.23 27.04
C LEU A 535 -17.46 -12.59 26.68
N SER A 536 -16.17 -12.61 26.35
CA SER A 536 -15.45 -13.84 26.04
C SER A 536 -15.48 -14.81 27.23
N GLU A 537 -15.25 -14.32 28.44
CA GLU A 537 -15.29 -15.12 29.67
C GLU A 537 -16.71 -15.59 30.02
N SER A 538 -17.71 -14.70 29.91
CA SER A 538 -19.12 -15.02 30.19
C SER A 538 -19.63 -16.17 29.32
N TYR A 539 -19.35 -16.13 28.02
CA TYR A 539 -19.79 -17.18 27.09
C TYR A 539 -18.94 -18.44 27.16
N ALA A 540 -17.63 -18.32 27.47
CA ALA A 540 -16.78 -19.48 27.73
C ALA A 540 -17.25 -20.27 28.96
N ALA A 541 -17.69 -19.58 30.02
CA ALA A 541 -18.25 -20.22 31.22
C ALA A 541 -19.56 -20.98 30.95
N GLN A 542 -20.28 -20.61 29.89
CA GLN A 542 -21.49 -21.30 29.41
C GLN A 542 -21.17 -22.38 28.35
N GLU A 543 -19.89 -22.66 28.10
CA GLU A 543 -19.40 -23.57 27.06
C GLU A 543 -19.82 -23.19 25.63
N VAL A 544 -20.21 -21.93 25.40
CA VAL A 544 -20.63 -21.43 24.08
C VAL A 544 -19.50 -20.67 23.42
N ARG A 545 -19.01 -21.17 22.28
CA ARG A 545 -17.90 -20.55 21.52
C ARG A 545 -18.39 -19.44 20.59
N VAL A 546 -18.63 -18.26 21.14
CA VAL A 546 -19.16 -17.11 20.39
C VAL A 546 -18.14 -15.99 20.20
N PHE A 547 -17.49 -15.54 21.27
CA PHE A 547 -16.58 -14.39 21.25
C PHE A 547 -15.12 -14.85 21.21
N ASN A 548 -14.41 -14.51 20.12
CA ASN A 548 -12.99 -14.82 19.97
C ASN A 548 -12.10 -13.62 20.28
N MET A 549 -11.20 -13.76 21.25
CA MET A 549 -10.17 -12.77 21.54
C MET A 549 -8.89 -13.11 20.78
N SER A 550 -8.36 -12.15 20.03
CA SER A 550 -7.08 -12.30 19.33
C SER A 550 -6.14 -11.16 19.68
N ALA A 551 -4.83 -11.42 19.63
CA ALA A 551 -3.78 -10.42 19.87
C ALA A 551 -3.90 -9.20 18.93
N LYS A 552 -4.62 -9.31 17.81
CA LYS A 552 -4.91 -8.18 16.92
C LYS A 552 -5.61 -7.02 17.63
N LEU A 553 -6.47 -7.30 18.61
CA LEU A 553 -7.12 -6.26 19.41
C LEU A 553 -6.11 -5.51 20.30
N HIS A 554 -5.10 -6.22 20.81
CA HIS A 554 -3.97 -5.62 21.53
C HIS A 554 -3.09 -4.76 20.60
N TYR A 555 -2.85 -5.18 19.35
CA TYR A 555 -2.18 -4.32 18.35
C TYR A 555 -2.99 -3.05 18.03
N CYS A 556 -4.32 -3.09 18.05
CA CYS A 556 -5.14 -1.86 17.91
C CYS A 556 -4.95 -0.90 19.09
N LEU A 557 -4.69 -1.41 20.30
CA LEU A 557 -4.34 -0.57 21.44
C LEU A 557 -2.95 0.05 21.26
N HIS A 558 -1.97 -0.67 20.71
CA HIS A 558 -0.70 -0.05 20.32
C HIS A 558 -0.88 1.09 19.30
N SER A 559 -1.74 0.93 18.29
CA SER A 559 -2.08 2.03 17.37
C SER A 559 -2.66 3.24 18.11
N ALA A 560 -3.55 3.02 19.08
CA ALA A 560 -4.14 4.10 19.87
C ALA A 560 -3.11 4.80 20.77
N LEU A 561 -2.22 4.04 21.43
CA LEU A 561 -1.16 4.56 22.31
C LEU A 561 -0.12 5.41 21.57
N TRP A 562 -0.01 5.26 20.25
CA TRP A 562 0.92 6.03 19.42
C TRP A 562 0.22 7.10 18.57
N ALA A 563 -1.10 7.25 18.68
CA ALA A 563 -1.89 8.09 17.79
C ALA A 563 -1.57 9.59 17.91
N ASP A 564 -1.03 10.04 19.06
CA ASP A 564 -0.54 11.41 19.30
C ASP A 564 0.83 11.72 18.65
N LYS A 565 1.49 10.69 18.13
CA LYS A 565 2.81 10.76 17.47
C LYS A 565 2.73 10.44 15.99
N LEU A 566 1.84 9.51 15.60
CA LEU A 566 1.57 9.16 14.21
C LEU A 566 0.13 8.72 14.06
N HIS A 567 -0.61 9.34 13.14
CA HIS A 567 -2.00 8.97 12.88
C HIS A 567 -2.09 7.54 12.31
N PRO A 568 -2.93 6.63 12.85
CA PRO A 568 -3.06 5.25 12.37
C PRO A 568 -3.36 5.10 10.86
N HIS A 569 -4.06 6.06 10.26
CA HIS A 569 -4.32 6.10 8.81
C HIS A 569 -3.06 6.30 7.94
N LEU A 570 -1.92 6.70 8.51
CA LEU A 570 -0.67 6.80 7.76
C LEU A 570 -0.01 5.43 7.57
N ALA A 571 -0.30 4.48 8.46
CA ALA A 571 0.32 3.15 8.50
C ALA A 571 -0.59 2.01 7.99
N TRP A 572 -1.90 2.23 7.87
CA TRP A 572 -2.83 1.18 7.45
C TRP A 572 -2.61 0.71 6.00
N CYS A 573 -2.85 -0.57 5.71
CA CYS A 573 -2.45 -1.15 4.41
C CYS A 573 -3.50 -1.06 3.30
N TRP A 574 -4.43 -0.10 3.37
CA TRP A 574 -5.48 0.07 2.34
C TRP A 574 -4.92 0.33 0.94
N ARG A 575 -3.94 1.24 0.85
CA ARG A 575 -3.21 1.50 -0.38
C ARG A 575 -2.42 0.24 -0.82
N GLY A 576 -1.85 -0.46 0.16
CA GLY A 576 -1.16 -1.74 -0.04
C GLY A 576 -2.01 -2.77 -0.75
N GLU A 577 -3.21 -3.07 -0.24
CA GLU A 577 -4.15 -4.02 -0.85
C GLU A 577 -4.53 -3.63 -2.29
N ASP A 578 -4.80 -2.34 -2.56
CA ASP A 578 -5.13 -1.89 -3.91
C ASP A 578 -3.94 -2.03 -4.87
N LEU A 579 -2.72 -1.68 -4.43
CA LEU A 579 -1.51 -1.91 -5.24
C LEU A 579 -1.35 -3.41 -5.53
N MET A 580 -1.47 -4.26 -4.52
CA MET A 580 -1.31 -5.71 -4.67
C MET A 580 -2.29 -6.30 -5.67
N GLY A 581 -3.55 -5.86 -5.67
CA GLY A 581 -4.54 -6.28 -6.67
C GLY A 581 -4.12 -5.94 -8.11
N ARG A 582 -3.53 -4.76 -8.31
CA ARG A 582 -3.03 -4.29 -9.60
C ARG A 582 -1.77 -5.04 -10.03
N ILE A 583 -0.78 -5.15 -9.13
CA ILE A 583 0.46 -5.88 -9.42
C ILE A 583 0.21 -7.37 -9.62
N SER A 584 -0.73 -7.97 -8.89
CA SER A 584 -1.14 -9.34 -9.13
C SER A 584 -1.63 -9.53 -10.57
N THR A 585 -2.43 -8.60 -11.09
CA THR A 585 -2.91 -8.63 -12.48
C THR A 585 -1.76 -8.48 -13.48
N LEU A 586 -0.80 -7.60 -13.20
CA LEU A 586 0.42 -7.44 -13.99
C LEU A 586 1.26 -8.73 -14.03
N ILE A 587 1.50 -9.37 -12.88
CA ILE A 587 2.24 -10.62 -12.80
C ILE A 587 1.50 -11.72 -13.55
N SER A 588 0.18 -11.86 -13.38
CA SER A 588 -0.63 -12.83 -14.14
C SER A 588 -0.47 -12.64 -15.65
N SER A 589 -0.30 -11.40 -16.14
CA SER A 589 -0.07 -11.13 -17.57
C SER A 589 1.30 -11.61 -18.09
N CYS A 590 2.22 -11.98 -17.19
CA CYS A 590 3.60 -12.32 -17.52
C CYS A 590 3.93 -13.82 -17.36
N VAL A 591 3.08 -14.62 -16.70
CA VAL A 591 3.39 -16.03 -16.34
C VAL A 591 3.42 -17.00 -17.53
N SER A 592 2.76 -16.68 -18.64
CA SER A 592 2.66 -17.62 -19.77
C SER A 592 4.04 -17.96 -20.34
N GLY A 593 4.39 -19.26 -20.30
CA GLY A 593 5.64 -19.81 -20.81
C GLY A 593 6.90 -19.40 -20.02
N ARG A 594 6.77 -18.99 -18.75
CA ARG A 594 7.89 -18.53 -17.91
C ARG A 594 7.92 -19.21 -16.55
N THR A 595 9.11 -19.24 -15.95
CA THR A 595 9.26 -19.55 -14.51
C THR A 595 8.64 -18.42 -13.68
N ASP A 596 8.32 -18.71 -12.42
CA ASP A 596 7.73 -17.72 -11.51
C ASP A 596 8.67 -16.51 -11.34
N VAL A 597 10.00 -16.72 -11.24
CA VAL A 597 10.99 -15.63 -11.12
C VAL A 597 11.10 -14.82 -12.42
N SER A 598 11.21 -15.47 -13.58
CA SER A 598 11.26 -14.77 -14.87
C SER A 598 9.99 -13.93 -15.12
N ALA A 599 8.83 -14.40 -14.69
CA ALA A 599 7.58 -13.65 -14.77
C ALA A 599 7.62 -12.38 -13.91
N THR A 600 8.20 -12.43 -12.72
CA THR A 600 8.34 -11.25 -11.83
C THR A 600 9.33 -10.22 -12.36
N LEU A 601 10.46 -10.64 -12.95
CA LEU A 601 11.40 -9.73 -13.62
C LEU A 601 10.72 -8.98 -14.76
N LYS A 602 10.01 -9.70 -15.63
CA LYS A 602 9.22 -9.11 -16.72
C LYS A 602 8.13 -8.16 -16.21
N ALA A 603 7.49 -8.48 -15.08
CA ALA A 603 6.53 -7.59 -14.45
C ALA A 603 7.19 -6.30 -13.94
N ALA A 604 8.41 -6.37 -13.39
CA ALA A 604 9.15 -5.19 -12.95
C ALA A 604 9.52 -4.26 -14.12
N GLU A 605 9.95 -4.81 -15.26
CA GLU A 605 10.21 -4.03 -16.49
C GLU A 605 8.97 -3.27 -16.96
N LYS A 606 7.83 -3.98 -17.03
CA LYS A 606 6.56 -3.39 -17.41
C LYS A 606 6.08 -2.34 -16.40
N TYR A 607 6.31 -2.57 -15.10
CA TYR A 607 5.98 -1.59 -14.08
C TYR A 607 6.84 -0.33 -14.17
N GLY A 608 8.13 -0.45 -14.50
CA GLY A 608 9.00 0.71 -14.78
C GLY A 608 8.45 1.56 -15.93
N LEU A 609 7.95 0.92 -16.99
CA LEU A 609 7.26 1.60 -18.08
C LEU A 609 5.94 2.25 -17.62
N ALA A 610 5.16 1.59 -16.77
CA ALA A 610 3.93 2.16 -16.21
C ALA A 610 4.24 3.41 -15.37
N CYS A 611 5.32 3.39 -14.59
CA CYS A 611 5.81 4.53 -13.82
C CYS A 611 6.13 5.71 -14.75
N HIS A 612 6.84 5.47 -15.86
CA HIS A 612 7.16 6.53 -16.81
C HIS A 612 5.91 7.27 -17.32
N TYR A 613 4.88 6.56 -17.76
CA TYR A 613 3.65 7.20 -18.24
C TYR A 613 2.92 7.94 -17.11
N MET A 614 2.79 7.30 -15.96
CA MET A 614 2.12 7.88 -14.81
C MET A 614 2.80 9.15 -14.27
N TRP A 615 4.13 9.16 -14.24
CA TRP A 615 4.90 10.31 -13.78
C TRP A 615 4.95 11.40 -14.86
N SER A 616 5.08 11.04 -16.14
CA SER A 616 5.05 12.03 -17.23
C SER A 616 3.71 12.75 -17.34
N ALA A 617 2.61 12.09 -16.99
CA ALA A 617 1.28 12.70 -16.96
C ALA A 617 1.20 13.89 -15.98
N ALA A 618 1.97 13.86 -14.88
CA ALA A 618 2.04 14.98 -13.92
C ALA A 618 2.92 16.14 -14.42
N ASP A 619 4.00 15.84 -15.16
CA ASP A 619 4.90 16.86 -15.71
C ASP A 619 4.34 17.56 -16.96
N GLY A 620 3.35 16.95 -17.63
CA GLY A 620 2.88 17.37 -18.95
C GLY A 620 3.82 16.91 -20.10
N PRO A 621 3.49 17.21 -21.37
CA PRO A 621 4.31 16.82 -22.50
C PRO A 621 5.71 17.46 -22.40
N ARG A 622 6.74 16.63 -22.29
CA ARG A 622 8.13 17.11 -22.21
C ARG A 622 8.57 17.68 -23.54
N ARG A 623 9.23 18.84 -23.46
CA ARG A 623 10.22 19.24 -24.46
C ARG A 623 11.34 18.21 -24.41
N LEU A 624 11.57 17.50 -25.51
CA LEU A 624 12.82 16.76 -25.71
C LEU A 624 13.93 17.81 -25.81
N GLU A 625 14.46 18.24 -24.67
CA GLU A 625 15.72 18.98 -24.67
C GLU A 625 16.83 17.99 -24.97
N GLY A 626 17.30 18.04 -26.22
CA GLY A 626 18.45 17.29 -26.68
C GLY A 626 19.69 17.69 -25.87
N ARG A 627 20.45 16.68 -25.45
CA ARG A 627 21.89 16.79 -25.36
C ARG A 627 22.48 15.91 -26.45
#